data_AF-K5VI89-F1
#
_entry.id   AF-K5VI89-F1
#
_cell.length_a   1.000
_cell.length_b   1.000
_cell.length_c   1.000
_cell.angle_alpha   90.00
_cell.angle_beta   90.00
_cell.angle_gamma   90.00
#
_symmetry.space_group_name_H-M   'P 1'
#
loop_
_entity.id
_entity.type
_entity.pdbx_description
1 polymer ?
#
loop_
_entity_poly.entity_id
_entity_poly.type
_entity_poly.pdbx_seq_one_letter_code
_entity_poly.pdbx_strand_id
1 'polypeptide(L)' 'MNNYTFSDGTFTPKGSHVSTSRMVTHVGRENYDEASVFNPWRFSDMRNETGEGTKHQMVNINMQYLPFGIGKHAW' A
#
# COMPACT_ATOMS: atom_id res chain seq x y z
N MET A 1 18.26 -12.46 11.45
CA MET A 1 18.12 -11.00 11.68
C MET A 1 19.47 -10.43 12.11
N ASN A 2 19.91 -9.32 11.52
CA ASN A 2 21.16 -8.62 11.85
C ASN A 2 20.85 -7.14 12.15
N ASN A 3 21.83 -6.41 12.67
CA ASN A 3 21.75 -4.94 12.71
C ASN A 3 21.63 -4.39 11.28
N TYR A 4 20.87 -3.31 11.11
CA TYR A 4 20.66 -2.69 9.81
C TYR A 4 20.52 -1.16 9.94
N THR A 5 21.07 -0.41 8.98
CA THR A 5 20.87 1.04 8.87
C THR A 5 20.16 1.31 7.54
N PHE A 6 18.99 1.95 7.59
CA PHE A 6 18.25 2.37 6.41
C PHE A 6 18.96 3.53 5.70
N SER A 7 18.60 3.79 4.43
CA SER A 7 19.22 4.85 3.63
C SER A 7 18.98 6.27 4.18
N ASP A 8 17.99 6.44 5.03
CA ASP A 8 17.70 7.69 5.76
C ASP A 8 18.53 7.84 7.06
N GLY A 9 19.37 6.86 7.37
CA GLY A 9 20.20 6.82 8.58
C GLY A 9 19.55 6.14 9.79
N THR A 10 18.29 5.68 9.69
CA THR A 10 17.61 5.00 10.81
C THR A 10 18.30 3.68 11.13
N PHE A 11 18.85 3.55 12.34
CA PHE A 11 19.50 2.33 12.82
C PHE A 11 18.51 1.40 13.52
N THR A 12 18.54 0.13 13.14
CA THR A 12 17.70 -0.95 13.68
C THR A 12 18.58 -2.06 14.28
N PRO A 13 18.55 -2.24 15.61
CA PRO A 13 19.27 -3.34 16.27
C PRO A 13 18.76 -4.72 15.85
N LYS A 14 19.64 -5.73 15.88
CA LYS A 14 19.30 -7.14 15.71
C LYS A 14 18.20 -7.53 16.71
N GLY A 15 17.15 -8.17 16.20
CA GLY A 15 15.99 -8.61 16.98
C GLY A 15 14.82 -7.62 16.98
N SER A 16 15.00 -6.42 16.41
CA SER A 16 13.89 -5.49 16.21
C SER A 16 12.88 -6.04 15.19
N HIS A 17 11.61 -5.68 15.38
CA HIS A 17 10.55 -5.91 14.41
C HIS A 17 10.35 -4.65 13.59
N VAL A 18 10.29 -4.79 12.26
CA VAL A 18 10.00 -3.69 11.34
C VAL A 18 8.69 -4.03 10.64
N SER A 19 7.74 -3.10 10.68
CA SER A 19 6.41 -3.25 10.09
C SER A 19 5.99 -1.95 9.41
N THR A 20 5.16 -2.04 8.38
CA THR A 20 4.54 -0.89 7.73
C THR A 20 3.06 -0.84 8.05
N SER A 21 2.48 0.36 8.13
CA SER A 21 1.06 0.53 8.35
C SER A 21 0.29 0.43 7.03
N ARG A 22 -0.41 -0.68 6.82
CA ARG A 22 -1.36 -0.82 5.71
C ARG A 22 -2.48 0.22 5.78
N MET A 23 -2.95 0.55 6.98
CA MET A 23 -4.08 1.46 7.15
C MET A 23 -3.76 2.85 6.63
N VAL A 24 -2.56 3.37 6.90
CA VAL A 24 -2.15 4.68 6.38
C VAL A 24 -2.24 4.72 4.86
N THR A 25 -1.83 3.65 4.17
CA THR A 25 -1.99 3.54 2.71
C THR A 25 -3.46 3.53 2.29
N HIS A 26 -4.32 2.75 2.96
CA HIS A 26 -5.71 2.54 2.54
C HIS A 26 -6.70 3.65 2.92
N VAL A 27 -6.44 4.37 4.02
CA VAL A 27 -7.29 5.48 4.49
C VAL A 27 -6.59 6.84 4.38
N GLY A 28 -5.43 6.87 3.74
CA GLY A 28 -4.68 8.09 3.47
C GLY A 28 -5.33 8.91 2.36
N ARG A 29 -5.65 10.18 2.68
CA ARG A 29 -6.18 11.14 1.71
C ARG A 29 -5.20 11.48 0.58
N GLU A 30 -3.93 11.13 0.74
CA GLU A 30 -2.91 11.23 -0.29
C GLU A 30 -3.09 10.20 -1.42
N ASN A 31 -3.80 9.10 -1.17
CA ASN A 31 -4.02 8.03 -2.15
C ASN A 31 -5.46 8.01 -2.70
N TYR A 32 -6.45 8.41 -1.88
CA TYR A 32 -7.86 8.36 -2.27
C TYR A 32 -8.64 9.59 -1.77
N ASP A 33 -9.49 10.14 -2.62
CA ASP A 33 -10.50 11.12 -2.19
C ASP A 33 -11.52 10.46 -1.25
N GLU A 34 -11.89 11.14 -0.17
CA GLU A 34 -12.79 10.58 0.86
C GLU A 34 -12.34 9.17 1.33
N ALA A 35 -11.03 8.97 1.53
CA ALA A 35 -10.44 7.64 1.80
C ALA A 35 -11.07 6.86 2.97
N SER A 36 -11.60 7.57 3.97
CA SER A 36 -12.27 6.98 5.14
C SER A 36 -13.74 6.63 4.89
N VAL A 37 -14.31 6.99 3.74
CA VAL A 37 -15.69 6.72 3.35
C VAL A 37 -15.73 5.45 2.51
N PHE A 38 -16.60 4.52 2.90
CA PHE A 38 -16.89 3.34 2.09
C PHE A 38 -17.65 3.77 0.83
N ASN A 39 -16.97 3.68 -0.32
CA ASN A 39 -17.55 3.86 -1.64
C ASN A 39 -17.41 2.53 -2.41
N PRO A 40 -18.50 1.78 -2.65
CA PRO A 40 -18.43 0.50 -3.35
C PRO A 40 -18.03 0.64 -4.83
N TRP A 41 -18.14 1.83 -5.40
CA TRP A 41 -17.84 2.10 -6.82
C TRP A 41 -16.45 2.64 -7.07
N ARG A 42 -15.71 3.04 -6.02
CA ARG A 42 -14.39 3.69 -6.08
C ARG A 42 -13.46 3.10 -7.15
N PHE A 43 -13.15 1.81 -7.05
CA PHE A 43 -12.23 1.16 -7.98
C PHE A 43 -12.85 0.86 -9.35
N SER A 44 -14.18 0.83 -9.46
CA SER A 44 -14.84 0.73 -10.76
C SER A 44 -14.76 2.06 -11.52
N ASP A 45 -15.00 3.16 -10.83
CA ASP A 45 -14.98 4.50 -11.41
C ASP A 45 -13.56 4.87 -11.87
N MET A 46 -12.55 4.64 -11.01
CA MET A 46 -11.15 4.87 -11.38
C MET A 46 -10.69 4.04 -12.60
N ARG A 47 -11.24 2.83 -12.81
CA ARG A 47 -10.91 2.02 -14.01
C ARG A 47 -11.47 2.60 -15.31
N ASN A 48 -12.53 3.40 -15.23
CA ASN A 48 -13.16 4.00 -16.41
C ASN A 48 -12.34 5.20 -16.96
N GLU A 49 -11.35 5.69 -16.20
CA GLU A 49 -10.41 6.68 -16.67
C GLU A 49 -9.48 6.09 -17.76
N THR A 50 -9.20 6.88 -18.79
CA THR A 50 -8.40 6.45 -19.95
C THR A 50 -7.00 6.00 -19.51
N GLY A 51 -6.69 4.72 -19.70
CA GLY A 51 -5.37 4.14 -19.38
C GLY A 51 -5.28 3.48 -17.99
N GLU A 52 -6.34 3.54 -17.18
CA GLU A 52 -6.33 3.11 -15.78
C GLU A 52 -6.95 1.71 -15.54
N GLY A 53 -7.43 1.06 -16.61
CA GLY A 53 -8.23 -0.17 -16.55
C GLY A 53 -7.56 -1.37 -15.84
N THR A 54 -6.25 -1.58 -16.01
CA THR A 54 -5.50 -2.68 -15.36
C THR A 54 -4.93 -2.30 -14.00
N LYS A 55 -4.71 -1.02 -13.74
CA LYS A 55 -4.05 -0.49 -12.53
C LYS A 55 -4.94 -0.63 -11.29
N HIS A 56 -6.24 -0.43 -11.45
CA HIS A 56 -7.23 -0.54 -10.36
C HIS A 56 -7.93 -1.90 -10.32
N GLN A 57 -7.29 -2.95 -10.84
CA GLN A 57 -7.73 -4.31 -10.59
C GLN A 57 -7.43 -4.75 -9.17
N MET A 58 -8.30 -5.59 -8.60
CA MET A 58 -8.21 -6.04 -7.21
C MET A 58 -6.88 -6.72 -6.85
N VAL A 59 -6.27 -7.41 -7.82
CA VAL A 59 -5.04 -8.20 -7.62
C VAL A 59 -3.81 -7.55 -8.24
N ASN A 60 -3.93 -6.32 -8.73
CA ASN A 60 -2.78 -5.60 -9.26
C ASN A 60 -1.83 -5.22 -8.11
N ILE A 61 -0.53 -5.45 -8.32
CA ILE A 61 0.50 -5.12 -7.32
C ILE A 61 0.76 -3.62 -7.38
N ASN A 62 0.30 -2.89 -6.37
CA ASN A 62 0.48 -1.45 -6.24
C ASN A 62 0.83 -1.08 -4.78
N MET A 63 1.79 -0.17 -4.59
CA MET A 63 2.15 0.35 -3.27
C MET A 63 1.02 1.15 -2.59
N GLN A 64 0.03 1.60 -3.35
CA GLN A 64 -1.15 2.33 -2.85
C GLN A 64 -2.33 1.41 -2.51
N TYR A 65 -2.28 0.14 -2.89
CA TYR A 65 -3.32 -0.84 -2.61
C TYR A 65 -2.71 -2.17 -2.22
N LEU A 66 -2.59 -2.40 -0.90
CA LEU A 66 -1.91 -3.56 -0.30
C LEU A 66 -2.89 -4.55 0.39
N PRO A 67 -3.94 -5.07 -0.29
CA PRO A 67 -4.86 -6.03 0.32
C PRO A 67 -4.16 -7.36 0.68
N PHE A 68 -3.15 -7.75 -0.10
CA PHE A 68 -2.42 -9.00 0.02
C PHE A 68 -0.93 -8.81 0.37
N GLY A 69 -0.47 -7.58 0.59
CA GLY A 69 0.95 -7.27 0.80
C GLY A 69 1.74 -7.07 -0.50
N ILE A 70 3.07 -6.99 -0.38
CA ILE A 70 4.01 -6.82 -1.51
C ILE A 70 5.28 -7.64 -1.30
N GLY A 71 5.88 -8.12 -2.39
CA GLY A 71 7.15 -8.83 -2.38
C GLY A 71 7.08 -10.18 -1.65
N LYS A 72 8.15 -10.52 -0.92
CA LYS A 72 8.27 -11.82 -0.22
C LYS A 72 7.23 -12.06 0.88
N HIS A 73 6.51 -11.02 1.28
CA HIS A 73 5.50 -11.06 2.33
C HIS A 73 4.08 -10.94 1.77
N ALA A 74 3.91 -11.01 0.45
CA ALA A 74 2.59 -11.11 -0.15
C ALA A 74 2.01 -12.52 0.07
N TRP A 75 0.70 -12.58 0.34
CA TRP A 75 -0.12 -13.79 0.29
C TRP A 75 -0.26 -14.22 -1.17
#